data_AF-A0A117KWR7-F1
#
_entry.id   AF-A0A117KWR7-F1
#
_cell.length_a   1.000
_cell.length_b   1.000
_cell.length_c   1.000
_cell.angle_alpha   90.00
_cell.angle_beta   90.00
_cell.angle_gamma   90.00
#
_symmetry.space_group_name_H-M   'P 1'
#
loop_
_entity.id
_entity.type
_entity.pdbx_description
1 polymer ?
#
loop_
_entity_poly.entity_id
_entity_poly.type
_entity_poly.pdbx_seq_one_letter_code
_entity_poly.pdbx_strand_id
1 'polypeptide(L)'
;MAIFAEKIDISEEITRLKSHVDQIKENLNKIEPVGRKLDFILQEMYREINTIASKSSDAAISYLVVEVKSEIEKMREQVQNVE
;
A
#
# COMPACT_ATOMS: atom_id res chain seq x y z
N MET A 1 20.51 19.62 -5.99
CA MET A 1 20.85 18.28 -5.47
C MET A 1 19.82 17.74 -4.47
N ALA A 2 19.04 18.58 -3.77
CA ALA A 2 18.00 18.11 -2.83
C ALA A 2 16.82 17.35 -3.50
N ILE A 3 16.36 17.78 -4.68
CA ILE A 3 15.17 17.20 -5.34
C ILE A 3 15.37 15.75 -5.80
N PHE A 4 16.62 15.34 -6.09
CA PHE A 4 16.91 13.94 -6.48
C PHE A 4 17.05 13.01 -5.27
N ALA A 5 17.44 13.51 -4.10
CA ALA A 5 17.55 12.72 -2.89
C ALA A 5 16.17 12.27 -2.38
N GLU A 6 15.18 13.15 -2.43
CA GLU A 6 13.79 12.85 -2.00
C GLU A 6 13.12 11.78 -2.90
N LYS A 7 13.42 11.78 -4.21
CA LYS A 7 13.00 10.69 -5.12
C LYS A 7 13.66 9.36 -4.79
N ILE A 8 14.92 9.35 -4.39
CA ILE A 8 15.62 8.13 -3.97
C ILE A 8 15.05 7.61 -2.64
N ASP A 9 14.63 8.50 -1.73
CA ASP A 9 14.19 8.14 -0.38
C ASP A 9 12.90 7.31 -0.34
N ILE A 10 11.94 7.54 -1.25
CA ILE A 10 10.65 6.81 -1.28
C ILE A 10 10.52 5.75 -2.39
N SER A 11 11.53 5.60 -3.25
CA SER A 11 11.45 4.71 -4.42
C SER A 11 11.34 3.22 -4.04
N GLU A 12 11.90 2.85 -2.90
CA GLU A 12 11.86 1.47 -2.39
C GLU A 12 10.43 1.10 -1.97
N GLU A 13 9.76 1.99 -1.22
CA GLU A 13 8.37 1.85 -0.80
C GLU A 13 7.42 1.76 -2.00
N ILE A 14 7.63 2.58 -3.03
CA ILE A 14 6.85 2.52 -4.28
C ILE A 14 7.03 1.16 -4.97
N THR A 15 8.26 0.63 -4.97
CA THR A 15 8.55 -0.68 -5.58
C THR A 15 7.89 -1.81 -4.78
N ARG A 16 7.95 -1.77 -3.45
CA ARG A 16 7.29 -2.75 -2.57
C ARG A 16 5.76 -2.68 -2.72
N LEU A 17 5.17 -1.49 -2.78
CA LEU A 17 3.74 -1.30 -3.04
C LEU A 17 3.30 -1.94 -4.36
N LYS A 18 4.07 -1.78 -5.44
CA LYS A 18 3.76 -2.45 -6.72
C LYS A 18 3.75 -3.97 -6.57
N SER A 19 4.74 -4.54 -5.88
CA SER A 19 4.78 -5.98 -5.58
C SER A 19 3.55 -6.43 -4.77
N HIS A 20 3.13 -5.66 -3.77
CA HIS A 20 1.93 -5.97 -3.00
C HIS A 20 0.65 -5.95 -3.86
N VAL A 21 0.52 -4.98 -4.76
CA VAL A 21 -0.60 -4.91 -5.71
C VAL A 21 -0.65 -6.14 -6.61
N ASP A 22 0.51 -6.58 -7.11
CA ASP A 22 0.58 -7.78 -7.96
C ASP A 22 0.23 -9.05 -7.16
N GLN A 23 0.69 -9.15 -5.91
CA GLN A 23 0.30 -10.24 -5.01
C GLN A 23 -1.21 -10.24 -4.72
N ILE A 24 -1.86 -9.09 -4.52
CA ILE A 24 -3.32 -9.01 -4.36
C ILE A 24 -4.01 -9.58 -5.60
N LYS A 25 -3.62 -9.12 -6.80
CA LYS A 25 -4.19 -9.61 -8.07
C LYS A 25 -4.02 -11.12 -8.23
N GLU A 26 -2.85 -11.65 -7.90
CA GLU A 26 -2.60 -13.09 -7.96
C GLU A 26 -3.50 -13.87 -7.01
N ASN A 27 -3.69 -13.39 -5.77
CA ASN A 27 -4.53 -14.09 -4.79
C ASN A 27 -6.02 -13.99 -5.12
N LEU A 28 -6.49 -12.88 -5.71
CA LEU A 28 -7.88 -12.75 -6.16
C LEU A 28 -8.28 -13.75 -7.27
N ASN A 29 -7.30 -14.31 -8.00
CA ASN A 29 -7.55 -15.31 -9.04
C ASN A 29 -7.60 -16.75 -8.51
N LYS A 30 -7.44 -16.97 -7.21
CA LYS A 30 -7.41 -18.31 -6.62
C LYS A 30 -8.78 -18.76 -6.14
N ILE A 31 -8.98 -20.08 -6.14
CA ILE A 31 -10.22 -20.74 -5.69
C ILE A 31 -10.18 -21.05 -4.17
N GLU A 32 -9.03 -20.86 -3.52
CA GLU A 32 -8.85 -21.07 -2.07
C GLU A 32 -9.29 -19.84 -1.24
N PRO A 33 -9.61 -20.01 0.06
CA PRO A 33 -9.82 -18.88 0.96
C PRO A 33 -8.56 -18.01 1.05
N VAL A 34 -8.63 -16.77 0.56
CA VAL A 34 -7.50 -15.83 0.54
C VAL A 34 -7.62 -14.67 1.53
N GLY A 35 -8.72 -14.58 2.29
CA GLY A 35 -9.03 -13.44 3.19
C GLY A 35 -7.87 -13.06 4.10
N ARG A 36 -7.44 -13.96 4.98
CA ARG A 36 -6.26 -13.76 5.86
C ARG A 36 -4.98 -13.34 5.13
N LYS A 37 -4.73 -13.85 3.92
CA LYS A 37 -3.54 -13.49 3.14
C LYS A 37 -3.65 -12.08 2.55
N LEU A 38 -4.84 -11.71 2.09
CA LEU A 38 -5.13 -10.35 1.62
C LEU A 38 -5.03 -9.35 2.76
N ASP A 39 -5.53 -9.67 3.97
CA ASP A 39 -5.38 -8.79 5.14
C ASP A 39 -3.91 -8.54 5.47
N PHE A 40 -3.07 -9.58 5.46
CA PHE A 40 -1.61 -9.41 5.64
C PHE A 40 -1.00 -8.47 4.59
N ILE A 41 -1.33 -8.66 3.30
CA ILE A 41 -0.79 -7.80 2.23
C ILE A 41 -1.26 -6.35 2.41
N LEU A 42 -2.52 -6.13 2.77
CA LEU A 42 -3.07 -4.79 3.02
C LEU A 42 -2.40 -4.12 4.23
N GLN A 43 -2.08 -4.87 5.28
CA GLN A 43 -1.31 -4.37 6.42
C GLN A 43 0.10 -3.93 6.01
N GLU A 44 0.79 -4.71 5.18
CA GLU A 44 2.12 -4.34 4.67
C GLU A 44 2.04 -3.08 3.79
N MET A 45 1.05 -3.00 2.88
CA MET A 45 0.82 -1.78 2.08
C MET A 45 0.59 -0.55 2.97
N TYR A 46 -0.19 -0.68 4.04
CA TYR A 46 -0.40 0.42 4.98
C TYR A 46 0.91 0.86 5.65
N ARG A 47 1.80 -0.08 5.98
CA ARG A 47 3.13 0.22 6.52
C ARG A 47 3.98 0.99 5.51
N GLU A 48 4.00 0.58 4.25
CA GLU A 48 4.74 1.29 3.19
C GLU A 48 4.26 2.73 3.03
N ILE A 49 2.95 2.95 3.05
CA ILE A 49 2.36 4.29 2.95
C ILE A 49 2.72 5.16 4.16
N ASN A 50 2.80 4.60 5.37
CA ASN A 50 3.29 5.34 6.54
C ASN A 50 4.76 5.73 6.40
N THR A 51 5.60 4.84 5.86
CA THR A 51 7.00 5.15 5.59
C THR A 51 7.13 6.29 4.58
N ILE A 52 6.37 6.24 3.47
CA ILE A 52 6.31 7.34 2.48
C ILE A 52 5.92 8.65 3.15
N ALA A 53 4.88 8.64 3.98
CA ALA A 53 4.40 9.83 4.70
C ALA A 53 5.46 10.40 5.66
N SER A 54 6.27 9.55 6.28
CA SER A 54 7.33 9.98 7.20
C SER A 54 8.57 10.55 6.50
N LYS A 55 8.81 10.13 5.25
CA LYS A 55 9.95 10.54 4.42
C LYS A 55 9.65 11.73 3.50
N SER A 56 8.37 11.99 3.23
CA SER A 56 7.94 13.06 2.33
C SER A 56 7.34 14.24 3.07
N SER A 57 7.81 15.44 2.76
CA SER A 57 7.21 16.71 3.23
C SER A 57 6.34 17.40 2.19
N ASP A 58 6.23 16.82 1.00
CA ASP A 58 5.43 17.36 -0.11
C ASP A 58 3.92 17.26 0.18
N ALA A 59 3.21 18.38 -0.05
CA ALA A 59 1.77 18.50 0.21
C ALA A 59 0.92 17.63 -0.72
N ALA A 60 1.31 17.47 -1.99
CA ALA A 60 0.63 16.60 -2.94
C ALA A 60 0.82 15.13 -2.54
N ILE A 61 2.02 14.75 -2.09
CA ILE A 61 2.25 13.39 -1.56
C ILE A 61 1.42 13.16 -0.30
N SER A 62 1.34 14.14 0.59
CA SER A 62 0.52 14.05 1.81
C SER A 62 -0.96 13.81 1.50
N TYR A 63 -1.50 14.48 0.47
CA TYR A 63 -2.86 14.24 0.00
C TYR A 63 -3.03 12.81 -0.53
N LEU A 64 -2.13 12.35 -1.40
CA LEU A 64 -2.16 10.99 -1.95
C LEU A 64 -2.05 9.92 -0.86
N VAL A 65 -1.22 10.14 0.17
CA VAL A 65 -1.10 9.24 1.33
C VAL A 65 -2.46 9.05 2.01
N VAL A 66 -3.23 10.13 2.21
CA VAL A 66 -4.54 10.05 2.85
C VAL A 66 -5.53 9.28 1.98
N GLU A 67 -5.55 9.55 0.67
CA GLU A 67 -6.41 8.83 -0.27
C GLU A 67 -6.09 7.33 -0.30
N VAL A 68 -4.81 6.96 -0.44
CA VAL A 68 -4.41 5.56 -0.48
C VAL A 68 -4.72 4.83 0.83
N LYS A 69 -4.53 5.49 1.99
CA LYS A 69 -4.93 4.90 3.28
C LYS A 69 -6.43 4.62 3.34
N SER A 70 -7.25 5.53 2.82
CA SER A 70 -8.71 5.33 2.77
C SER A 70 -9.07 4.13 1.87
N GLU A 71 -8.44 3.99 0.71
CA GLU A 71 -8.68 2.85 -0.17
C GLU A 71 -8.21 1.52 0.44
N ILE A 72 -7.07 1.51 1.14
CA ILE A 72 -6.61 0.33 1.88
C ILE A 72 -7.63 -0.10 2.94
N GLU A 73 -8.18 0.85 3.70
CA GLU A 73 -9.15 0.50 4.74
C GLU A 73 -10.46 -0.04 4.15
N LYS A 74 -10.97 0.56 3.06
CA LYS A 74 -12.12 0.01 2.32
C LYS A 74 -11.86 -1.42 1.83
N MET A 75 -10.65 -1.70 1.32
CA MET A 75 -10.28 -3.05 0.91
C MET A 75 -10.22 -4.02 2.09
N ARG A 76 -9.75 -3.58 3.27
CA ARG A 76 -9.72 -4.41 4.48
C ARG A 76 -11.12 -4.75 4.98
N GLU A 77 -12.04 -3.79 4.97
CA GLU A 77 -13.45 -4.03 5.29
C GLU A 77 -14.05 -5.07 4.34
N GLN A 78 -13.77 -4.97 3.03
CA GLN A 78 -14.22 -5.97 2.06
C GLN A 78 -13.66 -7.35 2.41
N VAL A 79 -12.35 -7.47 2.61
CA VAL A 79 -11.68 -8.74 2.95
C VAL A 79 -12.28 -9.40 4.19
N GLN A 80 -12.59 -8.63 5.24
CA GLN A 80 -13.22 -9.14 6.46
C GLN A 80 -14.68 -9.55 6.27
N ASN A 81 -15.39 -8.94 5.32
CA ASN A 81 -16.78 -9.28 5.02
C ASN A 81 -16.94 -10.52 4.12
N VAL A 82 -15.88 -10.98 3.45
CA VAL A 82 -15.90 -12.20 2.61
C VAL A 82 -15.34 -13.44 3.32
N GLU A 83 -14.77 -13.30 4.52
CA GLU A 83 -14.46 -14.41 5.43
C GLU A 83 -15.72 -14.99 6.08
#